data_AF-A0A429PTZ2-F1
#
_entry.id   AF-A0A429PTZ2-F1
#
_cell.length_a   1.000
_cell.length_b   1.000
_cell.length_c   1.000
_cell.angle_alpha   90.00
_cell.angle_beta   90.00
_cell.angle_gamma   90.00
#
_symmetry.space_group_name_H-M   'P 1'
#
loop_
_entity.id
_entity.type
_entity.pdbx_description
1 polymer ?
#
loop_
_entity_poly.entity_id
_entity_poly.type
_entity_poly.pdbx_seq_one_letter_code
_entity_poly.pdbx_strand_id
1 'polypeptide(L)'
;MTDFLNRLRQAEQRIDHGTRERSAGADDKARAIADEVARRGHGGAKSLAGDLGVSEKTISQAVTRARNAGNPYRALPHDTLDRLLALELRDIPALPAEHWQALAYIVNDTIIDITWLEEPSLLLADEAEDLDDEHEGTADLATACRNWTRIQALAVIDAILRGDLAALPTQE
;
A
#
# COMPACT_ATOMS: atom_id res chain seq x y z
N MET A 1 -8.46 -30.88 -1.00
CA MET A 1 -9.77 -30.24 -1.30
C MET A 1 -9.92 -28.88 -0.60
N THR A 2 -9.28 -28.66 0.54
CA THR A 2 -9.23 -27.39 1.30
C THR A 2 -8.42 -26.28 0.64
N ASP A 3 -7.32 -26.60 -0.06
CA ASP A 3 -6.44 -25.61 -0.72
C ASP A 3 -7.15 -24.84 -1.85
N PHE A 4 -7.89 -25.54 -2.72
CA PHE A 4 -8.67 -24.91 -3.79
C PHE A 4 -9.74 -23.93 -3.26
N LEU A 5 -10.48 -24.34 -2.23
CA LEU A 5 -11.51 -23.49 -1.61
C LEU A 5 -10.90 -22.26 -0.91
N ASN A 6 -9.70 -22.40 -0.33
CA ASN A 6 -8.97 -21.28 0.24
C ASN A 6 -8.51 -20.29 -0.83
N ARG A 7 -7.94 -20.77 -1.95
CA ARG A 7 -7.54 -19.92 -3.07
C ARG A 7 -8.73 -19.19 -3.71
N LEU A 8 -9.86 -19.87 -3.87
CA LEU A 8 -11.09 -19.26 -4.39
C LEU A 8 -11.60 -18.15 -3.46
N ARG A 9 -11.67 -18.42 -2.15
CA ARG A 9 -12.07 -17.42 -1.15
C ARG A 9 -11.13 -16.21 -1.13
N GLN A 10 -9.81 -16.42 -1.25
CA GLN A 10 -8.85 -15.33 -1.36
C GLN A 10 -9.03 -14.51 -2.65
N ALA A 11 -9.35 -15.16 -3.77
CA ALA A 11 -9.62 -14.46 -5.03
C ALA A 11 -10.91 -13.63 -4.94
N GLU A 12 -11.98 -14.18 -4.35
CA GLU A 12 -13.23 -13.44 -4.10
C GLU A 12 -13.00 -12.25 -3.18
N GLN A 13 -12.24 -12.43 -2.09
CA GLN A 13 -11.86 -11.32 -1.19
C GLN A 13 -11.07 -10.23 -1.91
N ARG A 14 -10.17 -10.59 -2.82
CA ARG A 14 -9.43 -9.62 -3.66
C ARG A 14 -10.36 -8.86 -4.61
N ILE A 15 -11.30 -9.54 -5.25
CA ILE A 15 -12.31 -8.90 -6.12
C ILE A 15 -13.21 -7.95 -5.34
N ASP A 16 -13.66 -8.38 -4.16
CA ASP A 16 -14.46 -7.60 -3.24
C ASP A 16 -13.71 -6.35 -2.79
N HIS A 17 -12.43 -6.52 -2.42
CA HIS A 17 -11.55 -5.42 -2.03
C HIS A 17 -11.42 -4.40 -3.18
N GLY A 18 -11.03 -4.84 -4.38
CA GLY A 18 -10.91 -3.96 -5.53
C GLY A 18 -12.24 -3.32 -5.97
N THR A 19 -13.38 -3.96 -5.69
CA THR A 19 -14.69 -3.35 -5.91
C THR A 19 -15.00 -2.26 -4.88
N ARG A 20 -14.65 -2.48 -3.61
CA ARG A 20 -14.77 -1.47 -2.56
C ARG A 20 -13.84 -0.29 -2.82
N GLU A 21 -12.60 -0.52 -3.25
CA GLU A 21 -11.65 0.53 -3.63
C GLU A 21 -12.19 1.37 -4.81
N ARG A 22 -12.70 0.73 -5.87
CA ARG A 22 -13.34 1.45 -6.98
C ARG A 22 -14.54 2.27 -6.54
N SER A 23 -15.36 1.73 -5.63
CA SER A 23 -16.49 2.48 -5.07
C SER A 23 -16.03 3.66 -4.22
N ALA A 24 -15.00 3.48 -3.40
CA ALA A 24 -14.41 4.53 -2.58
C ALA A 24 -13.82 5.64 -3.45
N GLY A 25 -13.06 5.29 -4.49
CA GLY A 25 -12.53 6.27 -5.46
C GLY A 25 -13.63 7.02 -6.22
N ALA A 26 -14.76 6.36 -6.54
CA ALA A 26 -15.92 7.03 -7.11
C ALA A 26 -16.61 7.98 -6.11
N ASP A 27 -16.60 7.65 -4.82
CA ASP A 27 -17.13 8.50 -3.75
C ASP A 27 -16.21 9.71 -3.49
N ASP A 28 -14.89 9.50 -3.50
CA ASP A 28 -13.89 10.56 -3.37
C ASP A 28 -14.00 11.56 -4.52
N LYS A 29 -14.09 11.06 -5.77
CA LYS A 29 -14.36 11.88 -6.95
C LYS A 29 -15.68 12.66 -6.82
N ALA A 30 -16.74 11.99 -6.38
CA ALA A 30 -18.04 12.61 -6.19
C ALA A 30 -17.99 13.75 -5.17
N ARG A 31 -17.25 13.57 -4.07
CA ARG A 31 -17.03 14.58 -3.04
C ARG A 31 -16.23 15.76 -3.57
N ALA A 32 -15.11 15.53 -4.26
CA ALA A 32 -14.33 16.61 -4.87
C ALA A 32 -15.18 17.47 -5.82
N ILE A 33 -16.05 16.83 -6.62
CA ILE A 33 -17.02 17.54 -7.48
C ILE A 33 -18.01 18.34 -6.63
N ALA A 34 -18.56 17.76 -5.56
CA ALA A 34 -19.54 18.44 -4.71
C ALA A 34 -18.95 19.66 -3.98
N ASP A 35 -17.74 19.55 -3.45
CA ASP A 35 -17.02 20.63 -2.79
C ASP A 35 -16.73 21.78 -3.76
N GLU A 36 -16.30 21.45 -4.97
CA GLU A 36 -16.04 22.44 -6.02
C GLU A 36 -17.32 23.15 -6.50
N VAL A 37 -18.43 22.41 -6.66
CA VAL A 37 -19.75 23.01 -6.95
C VAL A 37 -20.18 23.95 -5.84
N ALA A 38 -20.01 23.55 -4.57
CA ALA A 38 -20.34 24.38 -3.42
C ALA A 38 -19.48 25.65 -3.36
N ARG A 39 -18.17 25.53 -3.59
CA ARG A 39 -17.21 26.65 -3.64
C ARG A 39 -17.57 27.69 -4.70
N ARG A 40 -18.10 27.24 -5.85
CA ARG A 40 -18.53 28.12 -6.96
C ARG A 40 -19.88 28.79 -6.73
N GLY A 41 -20.70 28.30 -5.80
CA GLY A 41 -22.00 28.90 -5.47
C GLY A 41 -23.06 28.74 -6.58
N HIS A 42 -23.89 29.77 -6.78
CA HIS A 42 -25.02 29.71 -7.71
C HIS A 42 -24.56 29.50 -9.16
N GLY A 43 -25.04 28.44 -9.81
CA GLY A 43 -24.59 28.04 -11.15
C GLY A 43 -23.28 27.24 -11.19
N GLY A 44 -22.72 26.90 -10.03
CA GLY A 44 -21.46 26.14 -9.92
C GLY A 44 -21.46 24.81 -10.67
N ALA A 45 -22.58 24.08 -10.66
CA ALA A 45 -22.72 22.81 -11.38
C ALA A 45 -22.61 22.98 -12.91
N LYS A 46 -23.26 24.01 -13.46
CA LYS A 46 -23.22 24.31 -14.90
C LYS A 46 -21.82 24.79 -15.32
N SER A 47 -21.18 25.63 -14.50
CA SER A 47 -19.82 26.10 -14.74
C SER A 47 -18.83 24.94 -14.72
N LEU A 48 -18.89 24.07 -13.70
CA LEU A 48 -17.99 22.92 -13.58
C LEU A 48 -18.21 21.88 -14.69
N ALA A 49 -19.45 21.69 -15.12
CA ALA A 49 -19.78 20.84 -16.26
C ALA A 49 -19.09 21.32 -17.54
N GLY A 50 -19.07 22.64 -17.77
CA GLY A 50 -18.35 23.27 -18.88
C GLY A 50 -16.84 23.02 -18.82
N ASP A 51 -16.23 23.24 -17.67
CA ASP A 51 -14.77 23.06 -17.49
C ASP A 51 -14.32 21.61 -17.68
N LEU A 52 -15.13 20.65 -17.23
CA LEU A 52 -14.82 19.22 -17.31
C LEU A 52 -15.27 18.58 -18.62
N GLY A 53 -15.96 19.31 -19.50
CA GLY A 53 -16.50 18.78 -20.76
C GLY A 53 -17.55 17.67 -20.58
N VAL A 54 -18.29 17.71 -19.47
CA VAL A 54 -19.34 16.71 -19.14
C VAL A 54 -20.72 17.36 -19.06
N SER A 55 -21.78 16.54 -19.02
CA SER A 55 -23.13 17.06 -18.85
C SER A 55 -23.37 17.57 -17.43
N GLU A 56 -24.21 18.61 -17.27
CA GLU A 56 -24.65 19.09 -15.95
C GLU A 56 -25.31 17.97 -15.14
N LYS A 57 -26.03 17.05 -15.81
CA LYS A 57 -26.62 15.85 -15.19
C LYS A 57 -25.57 14.96 -14.55
N THR A 58 -24.40 14.79 -15.18
CA THR A 58 -23.27 14.02 -14.62
C THR A 58 -22.76 14.66 -13.33
N ILE A 59 -22.67 15.99 -13.29
CA ILE A 59 -22.29 16.73 -12.07
C ILE A 59 -23.36 16.56 -10.98
N SER A 60 -24.66 16.68 -11.31
CA SER A 60 -25.73 16.48 -10.33
C SER A 60 -25.77 15.06 -9.75
N GLN A 61 -25.47 14.05 -10.57
CA GLN A 61 -25.35 12.66 -10.11
C GLN A 61 -24.17 12.48 -9.15
N ALA A 62 -23.02 13.10 -9.45
CA ALA A 62 -21.87 13.09 -8.55
C ALA A 62 -22.19 13.79 -7.21
N VAL A 63 -22.83 14.96 -7.23
CA VAL A 63 -23.27 15.65 -6.00
C VAL A 63 -24.25 14.80 -5.18
N THR A 64 -25.20 14.14 -5.85
CA THR A 64 -26.15 13.24 -5.18
C THR A 64 -25.44 12.04 -4.55
N ARG A 65 -24.47 11.45 -5.27
CA ARG A 65 -23.64 10.35 -4.74
C ARG A 65 -22.83 10.79 -3.54
N ALA A 66 -22.20 11.96 -3.57
CA ALA A 66 -21.45 12.52 -2.45
C ALA A 66 -22.31 12.70 -1.19
N ARG A 67 -23.56 13.16 -1.35
CA ARG A 67 -24.52 13.31 -0.24
C ARG A 67 -24.94 11.98 0.38
N ASN A 68 -25.00 10.92 -0.44
CA ASN A 68 -25.43 9.60 -0.02
C ASN A 68 -24.27 8.70 0.45
N ALA A 69 -23.03 9.04 0.08
CA ALA A 69 -21.84 8.42 0.64
C ALA A 69 -21.76 8.74 2.15
N GLY A 70 -21.50 7.73 2.98
CA GLY A 70 -21.41 7.89 4.43
C GLY A 70 -20.40 8.97 4.85
N ASN A 71 -20.49 9.43 6.11
CA ASN A 71 -19.62 10.50 6.62
C ASN A 71 -18.13 10.11 6.50
N PRO A 72 -17.31 10.85 5.72
CA PRO A 72 -15.91 10.52 5.47
C PRO A 72 -15.05 10.58 6.74
N TYR A 73 -15.46 11.32 7.76
CA TYR A 73 -14.75 11.41 9.05
C TYR A 73 -14.90 10.16 9.93
N ARG A 74 -15.64 9.14 9.47
CA ARG A 74 -15.79 7.85 10.18
C ARG A 74 -15.02 6.71 9.52
N ALA A 75 -14.25 6.99 8.46
CA ALA A 75 -13.40 6.02 7.80
C ALA A 75 -11.97 6.55 7.72
N LEU A 76 -11.01 5.64 7.80
CA LEU A 76 -9.60 5.98 7.54
C LEU A 76 -9.42 6.28 6.03
N PRO A 77 -8.51 7.20 5.65
CA PRO A 77 -8.11 7.40 4.26
C PRO A 77 -7.75 6.08 3.57
N HIS A 78 -8.02 5.96 2.27
CA HIS A 78 -7.77 4.71 1.54
C HIS A 78 -6.27 4.34 1.49
N ASP A 79 -5.39 5.34 1.52
CA ASP A 79 -3.93 5.20 1.54
C ASP A 79 -3.35 5.03 2.96
N THR A 80 -4.19 4.75 3.96
CA THR A 80 -3.74 4.64 5.35
C THR A 80 -2.71 3.54 5.55
N LEU A 81 -2.89 2.38 4.91
CA LEU A 81 -1.92 1.29 5.03
C LEU A 81 -0.56 1.70 4.44
N ASP A 82 -0.56 2.27 3.23
CA ASP A 82 0.67 2.76 2.58
C ASP A 82 1.38 3.81 3.45
N ARG A 83 0.61 4.75 4.04
CA ARG A 83 1.16 5.75 4.95
C ARG A 83 1.73 5.15 6.22
N LEU A 84 1.09 4.12 6.79
CA LEU A 84 1.58 3.45 7.98
C LEU A 84 2.88 2.70 7.68
N LEU A 85 2.95 1.93 6.58
CA LEU A 85 4.18 1.24 6.18
C LEU A 85 5.32 2.24 5.90
N ALA A 86 5.03 3.35 5.22
CA ALA A 86 6.01 4.41 4.98
C ALA A 86 6.49 5.10 6.27
N LEU A 87 5.69 5.12 7.34
CA LEU A 87 6.14 5.60 8.65
C LEU A 87 7.08 4.60 9.32
N GLU A 88 6.76 3.30 9.26
CA GLU A 88 7.60 2.25 9.83
C GLU A 88 8.98 2.20 9.17
N LEU A 89 9.05 2.41 7.84
CA LEU A 89 10.33 2.49 7.11
C LEU A 89 11.25 3.61 7.62
N ARG A 90 10.70 4.72 8.15
CA ARG A 90 11.51 5.85 8.65
C ARG A 90 12.23 5.53 9.96
N ASP A 91 11.68 4.59 10.71
CA ASP A 91 12.21 4.18 12.01
C ASP A 91 13.20 3.01 11.88
N ILE A 92 13.39 2.47 10.67
CA ILE A 92 14.39 1.45 10.39
C ILE A 92 15.78 2.11 10.31
N PRO A 93 16.80 1.58 11.02
CA PRO A 93 18.17 2.04 10.87
C PRO A 93 18.61 1.97 9.41
N ALA A 94 19.21 3.04 8.90
CA ALA A 94 19.71 3.05 7.53
C ALA A 94 20.74 1.93 7.34
N LEU A 95 20.64 1.21 6.22
CA LEU A 95 21.60 0.16 5.83
C LEU A 95 22.37 0.56 4.56
N PRO A 96 23.54 -0.05 4.30
CA PRO A 96 24.22 0.04 3.02
C PRO A 96 23.32 -0.37 1.84
N ALA A 97 23.52 0.25 0.68
CA ALA A 97 22.72 -0.04 -0.52
C ALA A 97 22.82 -1.52 -0.96
N GLU A 98 23.97 -2.14 -0.75
CA GLU A 98 24.21 -3.57 -1.04
C GLU A 98 23.33 -4.49 -0.18
N HIS A 99 23.09 -4.14 1.08
CA HIS A 99 22.18 -4.90 1.96
C HIS A 99 20.73 -4.83 1.45
N TRP A 100 20.28 -3.67 0.96
CA TRP A 100 18.97 -3.55 0.35
C TRP A 100 18.84 -4.36 -0.95
N GLN A 101 19.93 -4.44 -1.73
CA GLN A 101 19.96 -5.27 -2.93
C GLN A 101 19.93 -6.76 -2.60
N ALA A 102 20.66 -7.19 -1.57
CA ALA A 102 20.64 -8.58 -1.09
C ALA A 102 19.23 -8.98 -0.61
N LEU A 103 18.57 -8.12 0.19
CA LEU A 103 17.18 -8.35 0.59
C LEU A 103 16.22 -8.35 -0.59
N ALA A 104 16.45 -7.47 -1.57
CA ALA A 104 15.64 -7.46 -2.79
C ALA A 104 15.78 -8.78 -3.55
N TYR A 105 16.98 -9.34 -3.60
CA TYR A 105 17.21 -10.66 -4.20
C TYR A 105 16.43 -11.76 -3.44
N ILE A 106 16.58 -11.84 -2.11
CA ILE A 106 15.87 -12.80 -1.26
C ILE A 106 14.36 -12.70 -1.50
N VAL A 107 13.78 -11.53 -1.25
CA VAL A 107 12.32 -11.31 -1.28
C VAL A 107 11.71 -11.63 -2.65
N ASN A 108 12.45 -11.37 -3.74
CA ASN A 108 11.96 -11.66 -5.09
C ASN A 108 12.03 -13.15 -5.45
N ASP A 109 12.89 -13.95 -4.80
CA ASP A 109 13.00 -15.40 -5.02
C ASP A 109 12.16 -16.22 -4.01
N THR A 110 11.73 -15.60 -2.91
CA THR A 110 10.93 -16.21 -1.85
C THR A 110 9.43 -16.25 -2.17
N ILE A 111 8.78 -17.38 -1.87
CA ILE A 111 7.31 -17.48 -1.80
C ILE A 111 6.83 -17.02 -0.42
N ILE A 112 6.28 -15.81 -0.36
CA ILE A 112 5.74 -15.22 0.88
C ILE A 112 4.35 -15.79 1.16
N ASP A 113 4.27 -16.64 2.19
CA ASP A 113 3.02 -17.24 2.67
C ASP A 113 2.52 -16.63 3.99
N ILE A 114 1.58 -17.29 4.67
CA ILE A 114 1.03 -16.77 5.94
C ILE A 114 2.05 -16.74 7.08
N THR A 115 3.05 -17.62 7.05
CA THR A 115 4.13 -17.69 8.05
C THR A 115 4.95 -16.41 8.04
N TRP A 116 5.16 -15.85 6.84
CA TRP A 116 5.81 -14.56 6.65
C TRP A 116 5.03 -13.38 7.25
N LEU A 117 3.73 -13.51 7.49
CA LEU A 117 2.97 -12.48 8.20
C LEU A 117 3.17 -12.56 9.72
N GLU A 118 3.59 -13.70 10.24
CA GLU A 118 3.76 -13.95 11.67
C GLU A 118 5.18 -13.60 12.10
N GLU A 119 6.19 -14.07 11.37
CA GLU A 119 7.61 -13.97 11.73
C GLU A 119 8.54 -13.47 10.60
N PRO A 120 8.18 -12.39 9.88
CA PRO A 120 8.94 -11.90 8.72
C PRO A 120 10.39 -11.53 9.06
N SER A 121 10.62 -10.93 10.24
CA SER A 121 11.96 -10.52 10.69
C SER A 121 12.92 -11.70 10.86
N LEU A 122 12.40 -12.83 11.37
CA LEU A 122 13.21 -14.04 11.58
C LEU A 122 13.46 -14.75 10.26
N LEU A 123 12.43 -14.90 9.43
CA LEU A 123 12.57 -15.54 8.12
C LEU A 123 13.53 -14.77 7.20
N LEU A 124 13.46 -13.44 7.17
CA LEU A 124 14.44 -12.63 6.44
C LEU A 124 15.87 -12.80 6.97
N ALA A 125 16.02 -12.95 8.29
CA ALA A 125 17.34 -13.15 8.88
C ALA A 125 17.92 -14.52 8.53
N ASP A 126 17.10 -15.57 8.57
CA ASP A 126 17.51 -16.92 8.22
C ASP A 126 17.90 -16.99 6.73
N GLU A 127 17.09 -16.41 5.83
CA GLU A 127 17.42 -16.33 4.39
C GLU A 127 18.67 -15.47 4.13
N ALA A 128 18.91 -14.42 4.92
CA ALA A 128 20.12 -13.62 4.82
C ALA A 128 21.38 -14.37 5.28
N GLU A 129 21.25 -15.31 6.22
CA GLU A 129 22.35 -16.20 6.64
C GLU A 129 22.63 -17.31 5.62
N ASP A 130 21.62 -17.71 4.86
CA ASP A 130 21.74 -18.71 3.79
C ASP A 130 22.32 -18.13 2.48
N LEU A 131 22.48 -16.81 2.37
CA LEU A 131 23.23 -16.20 1.27
C LEU A 131 24.69 -16.65 1.32
N ASP A 132 25.18 -17.17 0.18
CA ASP A 132 26.53 -17.72 0.03
C ASP A 132 27.62 -16.76 0.56
N ASP A 133 28.68 -17.30 1.17
CA ASP A 133 29.78 -16.57 1.84
C ASP A 133 30.50 -15.55 0.94
N GLU A 134 30.18 -15.51 -0.35
CA GLU A 134 30.66 -14.50 -1.31
C GLU A 134 30.12 -13.08 -1.04
N HIS A 135 29.08 -12.93 -0.21
CA HIS A 135 28.54 -11.63 0.16
C HIS A 135 29.08 -11.20 1.54
N GLU A 136 30.14 -10.40 1.54
CA GLU A 136 30.66 -9.79 2.75
C GLU A 136 29.55 -8.93 3.41
N GLY A 137 29.18 -9.21 4.67
CA GLY A 137 28.14 -8.47 5.41
C GLY A 137 26.81 -9.22 5.68
N THR A 138 26.66 -10.48 5.26
CA THR A 138 25.45 -11.29 5.51
C THR A 138 25.08 -11.41 7.00
N ALA A 139 26.08 -11.56 7.88
CA ALA A 139 25.85 -11.62 9.33
C ALA A 139 25.29 -10.32 9.93
N ASP A 140 25.74 -9.17 9.42
CA ASP A 140 25.25 -7.85 9.85
C ASP A 140 23.83 -7.62 9.31
N LEU A 141 23.55 -8.06 8.08
CA LEU A 141 22.23 -8.02 7.48
C LEU A 141 21.21 -8.87 8.25
N ALA A 142 21.57 -10.11 8.58
CA ALA A 142 20.72 -11.00 9.37
C ALA A 142 20.44 -10.41 10.76
N THR A 143 21.45 -9.82 11.39
CA THR A 143 21.32 -9.12 12.68
C THR A 143 20.39 -7.92 12.56
N ALA A 144 20.49 -7.13 11.48
CA ALA A 144 19.57 -6.03 11.22
C ALA A 144 18.12 -6.52 11.09
N CYS A 145 17.89 -7.60 10.33
CA CYS A 145 16.57 -8.20 10.14
C CYS A 145 15.93 -8.61 11.46
N ARG A 146 16.68 -9.30 12.35
CA ARG A 146 16.18 -9.74 13.67
C ARG A 146 15.77 -8.59 14.59
N ASN A 147 16.38 -7.42 14.42
CA ASN A 147 16.09 -6.25 15.24
C ASN A 147 14.84 -5.48 14.77
N TRP A 148 14.28 -5.81 13.62
CA TRP A 148 13.06 -5.17 13.13
C TRP A 148 11.83 -5.72 13.82
N THR A 149 10.88 -4.83 14.10
CA THR A 149 9.54 -5.27 14.44
C THR A 149 8.90 -5.98 13.25
N ARG A 150 7.89 -6.80 13.54
CA ARG A 150 7.09 -7.47 12.51
C ARG A 150 6.58 -6.52 11.42
N ILE A 151 6.12 -5.33 11.81
CA ILE A 151 5.52 -4.37 10.86
C ILE A 151 6.61 -3.71 10.01
N GLN A 152 7.77 -3.41 10.59
CA GLN A 152 8.94 -2.89 9.86
C GLN A 152 9.43 -3.88 8.80
N ALA A 153 9.57 -5.17 9.15
CA ALA A 153 9.96 -6.19 8.18
C ALA A 153 8.92 -6.33 7.05
N LEU A 154 7.62 -6.29 7.36
CA LEU A 154 6.57 -6.26 6.34
C LEU A 154 6.61 -5.01 5.46
N ALA A 155 6.96 -3.85 6.01
CA ALA A 155 7.11 -2.62 5.25
C ALA A 155 8.29 -2.69 4.27
N VAL A 156 9.41 -3.30 4.68
CA VAL A 156 10.56 -3.56 3.79
C VAL A 156 10.16 -4.51 2.66
N ILE A 157 9.49 -5.62 2.99
CA ILE A 157 9.00 -6.58 2.00
C ILE A 157 8.05 -5.91 0.99
N ASP A 158 7.09 -5.10 1.47
CA ASP A 158 6.14 -4.38 0.61
C ASP A 158 6.87 -3.39 -0.32
N ALA A 159 7.83 -2.61 0.19
CA ALA A 159 8.62 -1.68 -0.61
C ALA A 159 9.42 -2.41 -1.72
N ILE A 160 10.05 -3.53 -1.38
CA ILE A 160 10.80 -4.35 -2.34
C ILE A 160 9.88 -4.94 -3.41
N LEU A 161 8.75 -5.54 -3.04
CA LEU A 161 7.80 -6.13 -3.99
C LEU A 161 7.18 -5.09 -4.93
N ARG A 162 7.09 -3.83 -4.50
CA ARG A 162 6.68 -2.69 -5.34
C ARG A 162 7.81 -2.15 -6.22
N GLY A 163 9.04 -2.61 -6.04
CA GLY A 163 10.23 -2.12 -6.73
C GLY A 163 10.69 -0.74 -6.26
N ASP A 164 10.29 -0.30 -5.06
CA ASP A 164 10.58 1.03 -4.51
C ASP A 164 11.75 0.98 -3.52
N LEU A 165 12.93 0.54 -3.99
CA LEU A 165 14.15 0.53 -3.17
C LEU A 165 14.59 1.93 -2.76
N ALA A 166 14.19 2.96 -3.51
CA ALA A 166 14.50 4.36 -3.19
C ALA A 166 13.77 4.85 -1.93
N ALA A 167 12.70 4.19 -1.50
CA ALA A 167 12.01 4.49 -0.24
C ALA A 167 12.72 3.93 1.00
N LEU A 168 13.70 3.03 0.83
CA LEU A 168 14.41 2.39 1.94
C LEU A 168 15.52 3.32 2.50
N PRO A 169 15.67 3.40 3.84
CA PRO A 169 16.68 4.25 4.45
C PRO A 169 18.07 3.72 4.12
N THR A 170 18.81 4.45 3.28
CA THR A 170 20.12 4.04 2.78
C THR A 170 21.21 4.90 3.39
N GLN A 171 22.30 4.27 3.85
CA GLN A 171 23.51 4.98 4.29
C GLN A 171 24.22 5.58 3.07
N GLU A 172 24.64 6.84 3.18
CA GLU A 172 25.48 7.51 2.16
C GLU A 172 26.90 6.95 2.11
#